data_AF-A0A6G0EGT1-F1
#
_entry.id   AF-A0A6G0EGT1-F1
#
_cell.length_a   1.000
_cell.length_b   1.000
_cell.length_c   1.000
_cell.angle_alpha   90.00
_cell.angle_beta   90.00
_cell.angle_gamma   90.00
#
_symmetry.space_group_name_H-M   'P 1'
#
loop_
_entity.id
_entity.type
_entity.pdbx_description
1 polymer ?
#
loop_
_entity_poly.entity_id
_entity_poly.type
_entity_poly.pdbx_seq_one_letter_code
_entity_poly.pdbx_strand_id
1 'polypeptide(L)'
;MTKTPVSDRGFGPARHAELALLLEVAGTPKPGNVDRRRDLSDLHFEHFLTGAVGSASGLRLAEDGASVGEAFETAVAGMSEQGGGNTQFGCLLLLVPLVRAAAAGDLSPTGVTDVVEQTTVDDAVSFYRAFEHVDVAVGDPPEDAPALDVRRGADAESTLRGQGLTFYDVMELSADRDANGREWTGGFTRTFCAAESILADEGPVTDRVARAFLDLLAEEPDTLVVTNHGAAVARDVMDRAAAVSNPDEAEKLAESFVAEGINPGTTADIVCAATFIALERGVPL
;
A
#
# COMPACT_ATOMS: atom_id res chain seq x y z
N MET A 1 24.22 -17.69 -14.65
CA MET A 1 24.82 -16.46 -14.09
C MET A 1 23.85 -15.97 -13.03
N THR A 2 24.22 -15.99 -11.76
CA THR A 2 23.47 -15.32 -10.69
C THR A 2 23.45 -13.84 -11.04
N LYS A 3 22.27 -13.31 -11.41
CA LYS A 3 22.12 -11.90 -11.71
C LYS A 3 22.39 -11.13 -10.43
N THR A 4 23.14 -10.03 -10.52
CA THR A 4 23.35 -9.11 -9.40
C THR A 4 21.98 -8.61 -8.90
N PRO A 5 21.68 -8.77 -7.60
CA PRO A 5 20.51 -8.20 -6.94
C PRO A 5 20.32 -6.73 -7.29
N VAL A 6 19.07 -6.25 -7.27
CA VAL A 6 18.78 -4.83 -7.59
C VAL A 6 19.42 -3.89 -6.57
N SER A 7 19.42 -4.30 -5.30
CA SER A 7 20.09 -3.62 -4.19
C SER A 7 21.57 -3.33 -4.45
N ASP A 8 22.25 -4.20 -5.20
CA ASP A 8 23.67 -4.06 -5.53
C ASP A 8 23.92 -3.18 -6.78
N ARG A 9 22.87 -2.63 -7.41
CA ARG A 9 22.98 -1.76 -8.61
C ARG A 9 23.09 -0.26 -8.26
N GLY A 10 23.20 0.07 -6.98
CA GLY A 10 23.31 1.46 -6.50
C GLY A 10 21.96 2.20 -6.46
N PHE A 11 20.84 1.48 -6.48
CA PHE A 11 19.53 2.04 -6.16
C PHE A 11 19.39 2.10 -4.65
N GLY A 12 19.02 3.28 -4.11
CA GLY A 12 18.68 3.43 -2.71
C GLY A 12 17.19 3.15 -2.47
N PRO A 13 16.76 3.07 -1.19
CA PRO A 13 15.37 2.82 -0.78
C PRO A 13 14.30 3.56 -1.58
N ALA A 14 14.47 4.85 -1.89
CA ALA A 14 13.45 5.60 -2.62
C ALA A 14 13.18 5.02 -4.03
N ARG A 15 14.25 4.61 -4.73
CA ARG A 15 14.14 4.00 -6.07
C ARG A 15 13.60 2.58 -6.02
N HIS A 16 13.89 1.83 -4.96
CA HIS A 16 13.27 0.52 -4.77
C HIS A 16 11.77 0.65 -4.47
N ALA A 17 11.35 1.67 -3.71
CA ALA A 17 9.93 1.92 -3.47
C ALA A 17 9.19 2.35 -4.74
N GLU A 18 9.78 3.24 -5.55
CA GLU A 18 9.25 3.58 -6.88
C GLU A 18 9.13 2.33 -7.77
N LEU A 19 10.15 1.47 -7.77
CA LEU A 19 10.11 0.21 -8.51
C LEU A 19 9.07 -0.77 -7.94
N ALA A 20 8.84 -0.79 -6.64
CA ALA A 20 7.80 -1.61 -6.01
C ALA A 20 6.41 -1.19 -6.49
N LEU A 21 6.13 0.12 -6.56
CA LEU A 21 4.88 0.65 -7.14
C LEU A 21 4.67 0.19 -8.59
N LEU A 22 5.75 0.21 -9.39
CA LEU A 22 5.69 -0.24 -10.79
C LEU A 22 5.50 -1.76 -10.94
N LEU A 23 6.20 -2.54 -10.12
CA LEU A 23 6.12 -4.01 -10.14
C LEU A 23 4.79 -4.52 -9.60
N GLU A 24 4.20 -3.82 -8.63
CA GLU A 24 2.91 -4.16 -8.05
C GLU A 24 1.80 -4.12 -9.11
N VAL A 25 1.67 -3.02 -9.85
CA VAL A 25 0.67 -2.91 -10.93
C VAL A 25 1.02 -3.80 -12.14
N ALA A 26 2.31 -4.05 -12.39
CA ALA A 26 2.75 -4.94 -13.46
C ALA A 26 2.57 -6.44 -13.12
N GLY A 27 2.36 -6.78 -11.85
CA GLY A 27 2.01 -8.14 -11.41
C GLY A 27 0.67 -8.55 -12.02
N THR A 28 0.61 -9.69 -12.68
CA THR A 28 -0.60 -10.12 -13.40
C THR A 28 -0.75 -11.64 -13.36
N PRO A 29 -1.95 -12.17 -13.11
CA PRO A 29 -3.21 -11.47 -12.82
C PRO A 29 -3.28 -10.88 -11.41
N LYS A 30 -3.99 -9.75 -11.26
CA LYS A 30 -4.41 -9.23 -9.96
C LYS A 30 -5.92 -9.08 -9.91
N PRO A 31 -6.63 -10.07 -9.36
CA PRO A 31 -8.08 -10.06 -9.42
C PRO A 31 -8.74 -8.80 -8.88
N GLY A 32 -9.55 -8.14 -9.72
CA GLY A 32 -10.36 -6.98 -9.35
C GLY A 32 -9.66 -5.63 -9.40
N ASN A 33 -8.33 -5.62 -9.51
CA ASN A 33 -7.53 -4.39 -9.55
C ASN A 33 -7.11 -4.06 -10.99
N VAL A 34 -6.59 -2.85 -11.19
CA VAL A 34 -5.88 -2.51 -12.42
C VAL A 34 -4.59 -3.34 -12.48
N ASP A 35 -4.32 -3.93 -13.63
CA ASP A 35 -3.09 -4.66 -13.90
C ASP A 35 -2.68 -4.46 -15.37
N ARG A 36 -1.57 -5.07 -15.78
CA ARG A 36 -1.05 -4.95 -17.16
C ARG A 36 -2.06 -5.34 -18.26
N ARG A 37 -3.08 -6.12 -17.94
CA ARG A 37 -4.10 -6.63 -18.89
C ARG A 37 -5.47 -5.99 -18.69
N ARG A 38 -5.69 -5.25 -17.60
CA ARG A 38 -7.01 -4.80 -17.17
C ARG A 38 -6.99 -3.36 -16.68
N ASP A 39 -7.85 -2.56 -17.28
CA ASP A 39 -8.21 -1.24 -16.81
C ASP A 39 -9.58 -1.27 -16.13
N LEU A 40 -9.85 -0.28 -15.28
CA LEU A 40 -11.19 0.06 -14.79
C LEU A 40 -11.74 1.25 -15.60
N SER A 41 -13.01 1.63 -15.40
CA SER A 41 -13.67 2.65 -16.25
C SER A 41 -12.87 3.96 -16.36
N ASP A 42 -12.47 4.49 -15.21
CA ASP A 42 -11.82 5.81 -15.08
C ASP A 42 -10.39 5.71 -14.53
N LEU A 43 -9.87 4.49 -14.38
CA LEU A 43 -8.57 4.21 -13.77
C LEU A 43 -7.83 3.15 -14.58
N HIS A 44 -6.74 3.55 -15.26
CA HIS A 44 -6.04 2.74 -16.26
C HIS A 44 -4.60 2.45 -15.83
N PHE A 45 -3.97 1.46 -16.44
CA PHE A 45 -2.60 1.06 -16.13
C PHE A 45 -1.59 2.22 -16.20
N GLU A 46 -1.71 3.10 -17.19
CA GLU A 46 -0.84 4.27 -17.36
C GLU A 46 -0.95 5.28 -16.22
N HIS A 47 -2.11 5.35 -15.56
CA HIS A 47 -2.32 6.19 -14.38
C HIS A 47 -1.43 5.73 -13.22
N PHE A 48 -1.31 4.42 -13.01
CA PHE A 48 -0.42 3.85 -11.99
C PHE A 48 1.06 4.06 -12.33
N LEU A 49 1.45 3.85 -13.60
CA LEU A 49 2.83 4.12 -14.03
C LEU A 49 3.22 5.58 -13.80
N THR A 50 2.32 6.49 -14.14
CA THR A 50 2.53 7.94 -13.97
C THR A 50 2.52 8.31 -12.49
N GLY A 51 1.61 7.75 -11.71
CA GLY A 51 1.52 7.95 -10.27
C GLY A 51 2.77 7.49 -9.52
N ALA A 52 3.36 6.36 -9.91
CA ALA A 52 4.63 5.87 -9.36
C ALA A 52 5.78 6.87 -9.60
N VAL A 53 5.89 7.40 -10.82
CA VAL A 53 6.89 8.43 -11.15
C VAL A 53 6.63 9.74 -10.39
N GLY A 54 5.36 10.16 -10.27
CA GLY A 54 4.98 11.36 -9.51
C GLY A 54 5.31 11.26 -8.02
N SER A 55 5.17 10.07 -7.45
CA SER A 55 5.46 9.77 -6.03
C SER A 55 6.95 9.88 -5.66
N ALA A 56 7.85 9.83 -6.67
CA ALA A 56 9.28 9.72 -6.44
C ALA A 56 9.88 10.87 -5.62
N SER A 57 9.27 12.06 -5.65
CA SER A 57 9.73 13.21 -4.85
C SER A 57 9.53 12.98 -3.35
N GLY A 58 8.33 12.55 -2.92
CA GLY A 58 8.04 12.22 -1.53
C GLY A 58 8.81 11.00 -1.03
N LEU A 59 8.99 9.98 -1.87
CA LEU A 59 9.83 8.82 -1.53
C LEU A 59 11.29 9.20 -1.28
N ARG A 60 11.86 10.14 -2.06
CA ARG A 60 13.19 10.69 -1.81
C ARG A 60 13.26 11.50 -0.51
N LEU A 61 12.24 12.29 -0.19
CA LEU A 61 12.17 13.00 1.09
C LEU A 61 12.22 12.01 2.27
N ALA A 62 11.50 10.90 2.17
CA ALA A 62 11.57 9.84 3.17
C ALA A 62 13.01 9.32 3.32
N GLU A 63 13.65 8.93 2.21
CA GLU A 63 15.04 8.46 2.19
C GLU A 63 16.02 9.50 2.79
N ASP A 64 15.82 10.79 2.50
CA ASP A 64 16.74 11.87 2.87
C ASP A 64 16.64 12.34 4.34
N GLY A 65 15.61 11.96 5.09
CA GLY A 65 15.48 12.41 6.48
C GLY A 65 14.14 12.99 6.89
N ALA A 66 13.25 13.29 5.95
CA ALA A 66 12.03 14.04 6.22
C ALA A 66 11.07 13.30 7.15
N SER A 67 10.12 14.05 7.72
CA SER A 67 9.04 13.48 8.51
C SER A 67 8.17 12.56 7.66
N VAL A 68 7.56 11.55 8.28
CA VAL A 68 6.76 10.53 7.58
C VAL A 68 5.56 11.18 6.89
N GLY A 69 4.87 12.10 7.59
CA GLY A 69 3.72 12.81 7.06
C GLY A 69 4.08 13.72 5.89
N GLU A 70 5.15 14.52 5.99
CA GLU A 70 5.59 15.39 4.88
C GLU A 70 5.96 14.60 3.64
N ALA A 71 6.72 13.51 3.81
CA ALA A 71 7.10 12.63 2.72
C ALA A 71 5.87 11.95 2.07
N PHE A 72 4.91 11.52 2.91
CA PHE A 72 3.67 10.91 2.46
C PHE A 72 2.76 11.88 1.69
N GLU A 73 2.47 13.06 2.26
CA GLU A 73 1.68 14.11 1.60
C GLU A 73 2.30 14.50 0.25
N THR A 74 3.62 14.69 0.21
CA THR A 74 4.35 15.02 -1.03
C THR A 74 4.25 13.89 -2.06
N ALA A 75 4.38 12.63 -1.63
CA ALA A 75 4.26 11.49 -2.53
C ALA A 75 2.84 11.37 -3.11
N VAL A 76 1.81 11.52 -2.27
CA VAL A 76 0.40 11.48 -2.70
C VAL A 76 0.06 12.64 -3.62
N ALA A 77 0.53 13.85 -3.31
CA ALA A 77 0.34 15.02 -4.18
C ALA A 77 0.92 14.77 -5.57
N GLY A 78 2.17 14.29 -5.66
CA GLY A 78 2.80 13.96 -6.93
C GLY A 78 2.12 12.79 -7.65
N MET A 79 1.69 11.76 -6.92
CA MET A 79 0.92 10.64 -7.46
C MET A 79 -0.37 11.10 -8.15
N SER A 80 -1.06 12.10 -7.57
CA SER A 80 -2.36 12.59 -8.05
C SER A 80 -2.34 13.30 -9.40
N GLU A 81 -1.17 13.79 -9.86
CA GLU A 81 -1.03 14.59 -11.09
C GLU A 81 -1.42 13.83 -12.37
N GLN A 82 -1.49 12.51 -12.31
CA GLN A 82 -1.85 11.63 -13.41
C GLN A 82 -3.33 11.78 -13.87
N GLY A 83 -4.23 12.27 -13.01
CA GLY A 83 -5.60 12.67 -13.38
C GLY A 83 -6.71 11.61 -13.26
N GLY A 84 -6.39 10.35 -13.01
CA GLY A 84 -7.31 9.23 -12.75
C GLY A 84 -7.69 9.03 -11.27
N GLY A 85 -7.38 9.99 -10.39
CA GLY A 85 -7.68 9.91 -8.95
C GLY A 85 -6.68 9.08 -8.15
N ASN A 86 -7.19 8.24 -7.23
CA ASN A 86 -6.37 7.41 -6.37
C ASN A 86 -5.87 6.16 -7.09
N THR A 87 -4.56 6.10 -7.34
CA THR A 87 -3.89 4.88 -7.83
C THR A 87 -3.32 4.04 -6.68
N GLN A 88 -2.50 4.65 -5.82
CA GLN A 88 -1.59 3.93 -4.92
C GLN A 88 -1.46 4.60 -3.54
N PHE A 89 -2.50 5.29 -3.06
CA PHE A 89 -2.48 5.98 -1.75
C PHE A 89 -2.10 5.04 -0.60
N GLY A 90 -2.74 3.86 -0.51
CA GLY A 90 -2.46 2.88 0.54
C GLY A 90 -1.09 2.24 0.40
N CYS A 91 -0.61 2.02 -0.83
CA CYS A 91 0.76 1.59 -1.09
C CYS A 91 1.77 2.58 -0.51
N LEU A 92 1.59 3.88 -0.76
CA LEU A 92 2.44 4.93 -0.21
C LEU A 92 2.37 4.99 1.33
N LEU A 93 1.18 4.76 1.90
CA LEU A 93 0.94 4.75 3.34
C LEU A 93 1.79 3.68 4.04
N LEU A 94 1.99 2.52 3.40
CA LEU A 94 2.86 1.47 3.90
C LEU A 94 4.33 1.67 3.51
N LEU A 95 4.61 2.18 2.30
CA LEU A 95 5.97 2.31 1.78
C LEU A 95 6.80 3.40 2.48
N VAL A 96 6.22 4.58 2.77
CA VAL A 96 6.98 5.70 3.34
C VAL A 96 7.69 5.33 4.65
N PRO A 97 7.05 4.74 5.67
CA PRO A 97 7.75 4.32 6.88
C PRO A 97 8.78 3.21 6.63
N LEU A 98 8.54 2.31 5.67
CA LEU A 98 9.52 1.28 5.30
C LEU A 98 10.76 1.88 4.62
N VAL A 99 10.60 2.89 3.76
CA VAL A 99 11.72 3.63 3.15
C VAL A 99 12.53 4.34 4.23
N ARG A 100 11.88 4.97 5.22
CA ARG A 100 12.55 5.59 6.37
C ARG A 100 13.40 4.58 7.14
N ALA A 101 12.81 3.42 7.47
CA ALA A 101 13.48 2.35 8.21
C ALA A 101 14.69 1.80 7.43
N ALA A 102 14.54 1.56 6.13
CA ALA A 102 15.61 1.12 5.25
C ALA A 102 16.75 2.16 5.16
N ALA A 103 16.42 3.44 4.98
CA ALA A 103 17.40 4.53 4.92
C ALA A 103 18.15 4.72 6.26
N ALA A 104 17.50 4.45 7.39
CA ALA A 104 18.12 4.41 8.71
C ALA A 104 18.98 3.16 8.94
N GLY A 105 18.96 2.19 8.03
CA GLY A 105 19.73 0.94 8.11
C GLY A 105 19.09 -0.16 8.94
N ASP A 106 17.81 -0.05 9.26
CA ASP A 106 17.06 -1.04 10.04
C ASP A 106 15.69 -1.36 9.40
N LEU A 107 15.71 -2.05 8.25
CA LEU A 107 14.50 -2.60 7.64
C LEU A 107 14.10 -3.92 8.32
N SER A 108 13.62 -3.80 9.55
CA SER A 108 13.08 -4.89 10.36
C SER A 108 11.72 -4.49 10.95
N PRO A 109 10.91 -5.45 11.45
CA PRO A 109 9.67 -5.13 12.18
C PRO A 109 9.89 -4.13 13.31
N THR A 110 11.00 -4.25 14.06
CA THR A 110 11.34 -3.30 15.12
C THR A 110 11.69 -1.94 14.56
N GLY A 111 12.56 -1.87 13.55
CA GLY A 111 12.99 -0.59 12.97
C GLY A 111 11.85 0.20 12.33
N VAL A 112 10.90 -0.46 11.65
CA VAL A 112 9.71 0.23 11.14
C VAL A 112 8.75 0.63 12.27
N THR A 113 8.62 -0.19 13.32
CA THR A 113 7.82 0.16 14.52
C THR A 113 8.37 1.43 15.18
N ASP A 114 9.68 1.50 15.36
CA ASP A 114 10.36 2.68 15.90
C ASP A 114 10.08 3.93 15.05
N VAL A 115 10.05 3.80 13.72
CA VAL A 115 9.73 4.91 12.81
C VAL A 115 8.28 5.39 12.99
N VAL A 116 7.31 4.47 12.99
CA VAL A 116 5.89 4.85 13.05
C VAL A 116 5.51 5.38 14.42
N GLU A 117 5.98 4.79 15.51
CA GLU A 117 5.71 5.25 16.89
C GLU A 117 6.34 6.63 17.19
N GLN A 118 7.36 7.04 16.44
CA GLN A 118 7.98 8.36 16.56
C GLN A 118 7.30 9.45 15.71
N THR A 119 6.24 9.10 14.98
CA THR A 119 5.45 10.10 14.24
C THR A 119 4.82 11.11 15.20
N THR A 120 4.56 12.30 14.68
CA THR A 120 4.12 13.45 15.45
C THR A 120 2.71 13.90 15.06
N VAL A 121 2.19 14.90 15.76
CA VAL A 121 0.95 15.57 15.39
C VAL A 121 1.08 16.27 14.03
N ASP A 122 2.28 16.79 13.70
CA ASP A 122 2.50 17.41 12.39
C ASP A 122 2.44 16.36 11.27
N ASP A 123 2.96 15.15 11.53
CA ASP A 123 2.80 14.02 10.60
C ASP A 123 1.32 13.67 10.39
N ALA A 124 0.52 13.67 11.45
CA ALA A 124 -0.92 13.43 11.36
C ALA A 124 -1.62 14.51 10.53
N VAL A 125 -1.25 15.78 10.70
CA VAL A 125 -1.83 16.89 9.91
C VAL A 125 -1.51 16.71 8.43
N SER A 126 -0.28 16.35 8.08
CA SER A 126 0.10 16.07 6.69
C SER A 126 -0.62 14.84 6.12
N PHE A 127 -0.80 13.78 6.93
CA PHE A 127 -1.62 12.63 6.53
C PHE A 127 -3.05 13.04 6.17
N TYR A 128 -3.70 13.87 6.99
CA TYR A 128 -5.04 14.36 6.70
C TYR A 128 -5.07 15.21 5.44
N ARG A 129 -4.11 16.12 5.24
CA ARG A 129 -4.00 16.92 4.01
C ARG A 129 -3.83 16.08 2.76
N ALA A 130 -3.20 14.91 2.85
CA ALA A 130 -3.05 14.01 1.72
C ALA A 130 -4.40 13.56 1.12
N PHE A 131 -5.48 13.49 1.92
CA PHE A 131 -6.83 13.20 1.44
C PHE A 131 -7.44 14.33 0.60
N GLU A 132 -6.87 15.54 0.60
CA GLU A 132 -7.32 16.63 -0.28
C GLU A 132 -6.83 16.46 -1.72
N HIS A 133 -5.84 15.60 -1.95
CA HIS A 133 -5.26 15.36 -3.28
C HIS A 133 -5.99 14.27 -4.07
N VAL A 134 -6.64 13.32 -3.38
CA VAL A 134 -7.28 12.17 -4.01
C VAL A 134 -8.54 11.73 -3.25
N ASP A 135 -9.54 11.25 -3.97
CA ASP A 135 -10.72 10.62 -3.38
C ASP A 135 -10.37 9.20 -2.90
N VAL A 136 -10.20 9.03 -1.59
CA VAL A 136 -9.95 7.72 -0.97
C VAL A 136 -11.26 7.16 -0.44
N ALA A 137 -11.58 5.92 -0.82
CA ALA A 137 -12.70 5.20 -0.24
C ALA A 137 -12.38 4.85 1.22
N VAL A 138 -13.09 5.51 2.15
CA VAL A 138 -12.94 5.31 3.59
C VAL A 138 -14.30 5.00 4.20
N GLY A 139 -14.32 4.10 5.18
CA GLY A 139 -15.50 3.84 5.99
C GLY A 139 -15.89 5.06 6.84
N ASP A 140 -17.09 5.02 7.43
CA ASP A 140 -17.53 6.09 8.32
C ASP A 140 -16.59 6.25 9.54
N PRO A 141 -16.38 7.48 10.03
CA PRO A 141 -15.59 7.70 11.24
C PRO A 141 -16.23 6.99 12.45
N PRO A 142 -15.45 6.74 13.52
CA PRO A 142 -16.02 6.19 14.75
C PRO A 142 -17.16 7.09 15.23
N GLU A 143 -18.28 6.50 15.68
CA GLU A 143 -19.47 7.26 16.10
C GLU A 143 -19.16 8.28 17.21
N ASP A 144 -18.18 7.96 18.06
CA ASP A 144 -17.71 8.77 19.18
C ASP A 144 -16.60 9.77 18.79
N ALA A 145 -16.07 9.71 17.57
CA ALA A 145 -15.02 10.60 17.08
C ALA A 145 -15.26 11.14 15.65
N PRO A 146 -16.43 11.73 15.33
CA PRO A 146 -16.71 12.29 14.00
C PRO A 146 -15.80 13.46 13.62
N ALA A 147 -15.12 14.07 14.59
CA ALA A 147 -14.14 15.12 14.36
C ALA A 147 -12.81 14.61 13.77
N LEU A 148 -12.59 13.29 13.82
CA LEU A 148 -11.42 12.59 13.25
C LEU A 148 -11.76 11.91 11.92
N ASP A 149 -12.79 12.37 11.23
CA ASP A 149 -13.06 11.96 9.86
C ASP A 149 -11.94 12.49 8.95
N VAL A 150 -11.18 11.59 8.34
CA VAL A 150 -10.06 11.91 7.45
C VAL A 150 -10.48 12.77 6.26
N ARG A 151 -11.76 12.69 5.86
CA ARG A 151 -12.35 13.52 4.78
C ARG A 151 -12.40 15.01 5.14
N ARG A 152 -12.12 15.38 6.39
CA ARG A 152 -11.99 16.78 6.82
C ARG A 152 -10.69 17.42 6.35
N GLY A 153 -9.69 16.66 5.93
CA GLY A 153 -8.42 17.21 5.45
C GLY A 153 -7.80 18.17 6.47
N ALA A 154 -7.35 19.34 6.00
CA ALA A 154 -6.78 20.39 6.81
C ALA A 154 -7.71 20.90 7.93
N ASP A 155 -9.04 20.78 7.79
CA ASP A 155 -10.00 21.21 8.82
C ASP A 155 -9.95 20.34 10.10
N ALA A 156 -9.24 19.20 10.07
CA ALA A 156 -8.98 18.37 11.25
C ALA A 156 -7.80 18.88 12.12
N GLU A 157 -6.97 19.80 11.61
CA GLU A 157 -5.72 20.22 12.27
C GLU A 157 -5.93 20.69 13.71
N SER A 158 -6.93 21.53 13.95
CA SER A 158 -7.23 22.02 15.31
C SER A 158 -7.62 20.91 16.29
N THR A 159 -8.31 19.88 15.79
CA THR A 159 -8.74 18.72 16.59
C THR A 159 -7.55 17.83 16.91
N LEU A 160 -6.73 17.50 15.91
CA LEU A 160 -5.51 16.69 16.07
C LEU A 160 -4.56 17.35 17.09
N ARG A 161 -4.31 18.65 16.94
CA ARG A 161 -3.47 19.42 17.86
C ARG A 161 -4.07 19.55 19.25
N GLY A 162 -5.38 19.78 19.35
CA GLY A 162 -6.08 19.90 20.63
C GLY A 162 -6.06 18.61 21.45
N GLN A 163 -6.07 17.45 20.77
CA GLN A 163 -6.01 16.13 21.40
C GLN A 163 -4.59 15.56 21.49
N GLY A 164 -3.62 16.14 20.78
CA GLY A 164 -2.24 15.66 20.74
C GLY A 164 -2.07 14.36 19.96
N LEU A 165 -2.94 14.08 18.99
CA LEU A 165 -2.92 12.83 18.22
C LEU A 165 -1.81 12.84 17.17
N THR A 166 -0.90 11.89 17.30
CA THR A 166 0.15 11.60 16.33
C THR A 166 -0.40 10.80 15.14
N PHE A 167 0.41 10.64 14.09
CA PHE A 167 -0.01 9.80 12.96
C PHE A 167 -0.20 8.35 13.40
N TYR A 168 0.70 7.83 14.25
CA TYR A 168 0.53 6.51 14.86
C TYR A 168 -0.80 6.36 15.60
N ASP A 169 -1.17 7.34 16.44
CA ASP A 169 -2.44 7.29 17.19
C ASP A 169 -3.64 7.23 16.23
N VAL A 170 -3.61 7.97 15.12
CA VAL A 170 -4.65 7.92 14.08
C VAL A 170 -4.73 6.53 13.45
N MET A 171 -3.59 5.91 13.15
CA MET A 171 -3.55 4.56 12.58
C MET A 171 -4.04 3.53 13.60
N GLU A 172 -3.72 3.68 14.88
CA GLU A 172 -4.22 2.81 15.97
C GLU A 172 -5.74 2.85 16.08
N LEU A 173 -6.36 4.04 15.99
CA LEU A 173 -7.82 4.19 15.96
C LEU A 173 -8.48 3.52 14.74
N SER A 174 -7.71 3.21 13.69
CA SER A 174 -8.20 2.54 12.48
C SER A 174 -7.94 1.04 12.46
N ALA A 175 -7.02 0.52 13.30
CA ALA A 175 -6.49 -0.85 13.19
C ALA A 175 -7.59 -1.93 13.27
N ASP A 176 -8.63 -1.76 14.08
CA ASP A 176 -9.70 -2.76 14.19
C ASP A 176 -10.50 -2.98 12.90
N ARG A 177 -10.47 -2.01 11.97
CA ARG A 177 -11.29 -2.00 10.74
C ARG A 177 -10.49 -1.87 9.45
N ASP A 178 -9.25 -1.41 9.52
CA ASP A 178 -8.38 -1.17 8.37
C ASP A 178 -7.11 -2.01 8.50
N ALA A 179 -6.82 -2.85 7.50
CA ALA A 179 -5.63 -3.68 7.50
C ALA A 179 -4.33 -2.87 7.36
N ASN A 180 -4.34 -1.71 6.71
CA ASN A 180 -3.18 -0.81 6.68
C ASN A 180 -2.89 -0.27 8.08
N GLY A 181 -3.95 0.05 8.85
CA GLY A 181 -3.84 0.38 10.28
C GLY A 181 -3.25 -0.75 11.12
N ARG A 182 -3.68 -1.99 10.88
CA ARG A 182 -3.11 -3.18 11.58
C ARG A 182 -1.64 -3.38 11.28
N GLU A 183 -1.20 -3.17 10.03
CA GLU A 183 0.22 -3.29 9.70
C GLU A 183 1.04 -2.21 10.41
N TRP A 184 0.54 -0.96 10.44
CA TRP A 184 1.18 0.15 11.16
C TRP A 184 1.35 -0.13 12.65
N THR A 185 0.35 -0.66 13.33
CA THR A 185 0.43 -0.95 14.79
C THR A 185 0.93 -2.36 15.11
N GLY A 186 1.08 -3.21 14.10
CA GLY A 186 1.42 -4.62 14.22
C GLY A 186 2.81 -4.97 13.71
N GLY A 187 3.68 -3.98 13.51
CA GLY A 187 5.06 -4.16 13.05
C GLY A 187 5.18 -4.69 11.62
N PHE A 188 4.18 -4.43 10.77
CA PHE A 188 4.16 -4.82 9.36
C PHE A 188 4.31 -6.34 9.15
N THR A 189 3.75 -7.14 10.07
CA THR A 189 3.98 -8.59 10.12
C THR A 189 3.57 -9.28 8.81
N ARG A 190 2.39 -8.96 8.25
CA ARG A 190 1.93 -9.59 7.00
C ARG A 190 2.81 -9.17 5.82
N THR A 191 3.19 -7.90 5.78
CA THR A 191 4.09 -7.35 4.75
C THR A 191 5.44 -8.07 4.76
N PHE A 192 6.06 -8.25 5.93
CA PHE A 192 7.33 -8.98 6.05
C PHE A 192 7.18 -10.46 5.67
N CYS A 193 6.12 -11.13 6.10
CA CYS A 193 5.85 -12.53 5.71
C CYS A 193 5.69 -12.68 4.20
N ALA A 194 4.90 -11.81 3.56
CA ALA A 194 4.73 -11.81 2.11
C ALA A 194 6.04 -11.52 1.35
N ALA A 195 6.90 -10.66 1.89
CA ALA A 195 8.22 -10.39 1.31
C ALA A 195 9.10 -11.65 1.30
N GLU A 196 9.07 -12.45 2.38
CA GLU A 196 9.76 -13.75 2.43
C GLU A 196 9.21 -14.72 1.37
N SER A 197 7.87 -14.78 1.20
CA SER A 197 7.25 -15.59 0.15
C SER A 197 7.72 -15.16 -1.25
N ILE A 198 7.74 -13.85 -1.54
CA ILE A 198 8.22 -13.31 -2.84
C ILE A 198 9.71 -13.66 -3.07
N LEU A 199 10.54 -13.62 -2.02
CA LEU A 199 11.96 -13.96 -2.11
C LEU A 199 12.18 -15.45 -2.37
N ALA A 200 11.44 -16.31 -1.67
CA ALA A 200 11.57 -17.77 -1.75
C ALA A 200 10.97 -18.38 -3.02
N ASP A 201 10.04 -17.68 -3.66
CA ASP A 201 9.40 -18.11 -4.90
C ASP A 201 10.35 -18.01 -6.11
N GLU A 202 9.95 -18.55 -7.26
CA GLU A 202 10.75 -18.66 -8.47
C GLU A 202 10.08 -18.02 -9.69
N GLY A 203 10.90 -17.75 -10.72
CA GLY A 203 10.44 -17.12 -11.95
C GLY A 203 10.45 -15.58 -11.91
N PRO A 204 9.83 -14.91 -12.89
CA PRO A 204 9.79 -13.45 -12.99
C PRO A 204 9.16 -12.80 -11.75
N VAL A 205 9.72 -11.70 -11.27
CA VAL A 205 9.22 -11.02 -10.06
C VAL A 205 7.73 -10.64 -10.17
N THR A 206 7.25 -10.26 -11.35
CA THR A 206 5.84 -9.90 -11.59
C THR A 206 4.91 -11.08 -11.31
N ASP A 207 5.36 -12.29 -11.58
CA ASP A 207 4.58 -13.50 -11.37
C ASP A 207 4.58 -13.88 -9.87
N ARG A 208 5.70 -13.63 -9.17
CA ARG A 208 5.81 -13.82 -7.72
C ARG A 208 4.91 -12.84 -6.97
N VAL A 209 4.92 -11.57 -7.39
CA VAL A 209 4.05 -10.50 -6.86
C VAL A 209 2.57 -10.84 -7.07
N ALA A 210 2.20 -11.33 -8.25
CA ALA A 210 0.82 -11.77 -8.53
C ALA A 210 0.38 -12.95 -7.64
N ARG A 211 1.27 -13.93 -7.39
CA ARG A 211 0.98 -15.04 -6.48
C ARG A 211 0.86 -14.59 -5.03
N ALA A 212 1.78 -13.75 -4.57
CA ALA A 212 1.72 -13.18 -3.22
C ALA A 212 0.43 -12.39 -2.98
N PHE A 213 -0.10 -11.70 -4.01
CA PHE A 213 -1.41 -11.06 -3.95
C PHE A 213 -2.54 -12.06 -3.71
N LEU A 214 -2.58 -13.16 -4.47
CA LEU A 214 -3.60 -14.20 -4.30
C LEU A 214 -3.51 -14.87 -2.93
N ASP A 215 -2.30 -15.18 -2.47
CA ASP A 215 -2.06 -15.79 -1.16
C ASP A 215 -2.57 -14.87 -0.04
N LEU A 216 -2.18 -13.59 -0.06
CA LEU A 216 -2.65 -12.60 0.93
C LEU A 216 -4.17 -12.38 0.88
N LEU A 217 -4.77 -12.43 -0.32
CA LEU A 217 -6.22 -12.28 -0.50
C LEU A 217 -6.99 -13.50 0.04
N ALA A 218 -6.38 -14.68 -0.01
CA ALA A 218 -6.95 -15.93 0.51
C ALA A 218 -6.83 -16.07 2.04
N GLU A 219 -5.94 -15.32 2.68
CA GLU A 219 -5.68 -15.40 4.12
C GLU A 219 -6.66 -14.59 4.98
N GLU A 220 -7.08 -13.41 4.52
CA GLU A 220 -7.90 -12.48 5.30
C GLU A 220 -8.80 -11.64 4.39
N PRO A 221 -10.05 -11.32 4.81
CA PRO A 221 -10.93 -10.45 4.04
C PRO A 221 -10.31 -9.06 3.81
N ASP A 222 -10.28 -8.61 2.55
CA ASP A 222 -9.79 -7.28 2.16
C ASP A 222 -10.69 -6.17 2.73
N THR A 223 -10.10 -5.21 3.44
CA THR A 223 -10.86 -4.15 4.15
C THR A 223 -11.47 -3.10 3.22
N LEU A 224 -10.90 -2.88 2.04
CA LEU A 224 -11.51 -2.03 1.01
C LEU A 224 -12.76 -2.72 0.42
N VAL A 225 -12.69 -4.03 0.18
CA VAL A 225 -13.87 -4.81 -0.24
C VAL A 225 -14.94 -4.83 0.85
N VAL A 226 -14.56 -4.98 2.13
CA VAL A 226 -15.51 -4.85 3.26
C VAL A 226 -16.19 -3.48 3.25
N THR A 227 -15.43 -2.41 3.02
CA THR A 227 -15.95 -1.04 3.00
C THR A 227 -16.94 -0.82 1.85
N ASN A 228 -16.61 -1.28 0.65
CA ASN A 228 -17.43 -1.02 -0.55
C ASN A 228 -18.57 -2.02 -0.76
N HIS A 229 -18.41 -3.27 -0.35
CA HIS A 229 -19.33 -4.38 -0.66
C HIS A 229 -19.82 -5.15 0.57
N GLY A 230 -19.27 -4.88 1.76
CA GLY A 230 -19.64 -5.54 3.01
C GLY A 230 -18.89 -6.85 3.27
N ALA A 231 -18.91 -7.27 4.54
CA ALA A 231 -18.13 -8.41 5.04
C ALA A 231 -18.49 -9.76 4.40
N ALA A 232 -19.73 -9.93 3.92
CA ALA A 232 -20.13 -11.17 3.25
C ALA A 232 -19.43 -11.32 1.89
N VAL A 233 -19.35 -10.24 1.11
CA VAL A 233 -18.66 -10.24 -0.19
C VAL A 233 -17.16 -10.38 0.00
N ALA A 234 -16.57 -9.71 0.99
CA ALA A 234 -15.14 -9.85 1.27
C ALA A 234 -14.74 -11.30 1.64
N ARG A 235 -15.60 -12.04 2.34
CA ARG A 235 -15.39 -13.48 2.61
C ARG A 235 -15.53 -14.34 1.36
N ASP A 236 -16.53 -14.08 0.51
CA ASP A 236 -16.66 -14.76 -0.79
C ASP A 236 -15.42 -14.55 -1.67
N VAL A 237 -14.91 -13.33 -1.71
CA VAL A 237 -13.67 -12.96 -2.41
C VAL A 237 -12.49 -13.77 -1.89
N MET A 238 -12.31 -13.84 -0.58
CA MET A 238 -11.26 -14.63 0.08
C MET A 238 -11.38 -16.12 -0.27
N ASP A 239 -12.58 -16.71 -0.17
CA ASP A 239 -12.82 -18.12 -0.48
C ASP A 239 -12.56 -18.43 -1.97
N ARG A 240 -12.92 -17.51 -2.88
CA ARG A 240 -12.67 -17.64 -4.32
C ARG A 240 -11.18 -17.52 -4.64
N ALA A 241 -10.45 -16.62 -3.97
CA ALA A 241 -9.00 -16.51 -4.09
C ALA A 241 -8.31 -17.80 -3.61
N ALA A 242 -8.74 -18.36 -2.47
CA ALA A 242 -8.21 -19.61 -1.92
C ALA A 242 -8.45 -20.84 -2.82
N ALA A 243 -9.46 -20.78 -3.69
CA ALA A 243 -9.78 -21.84 -4.64
C ALA A 243 -8.92 -21.79 -5.92
N VAL A 244 -8.18 -20.72 -6.17
CA VAL A 244 -7.32 -20.58 -7.35
C VAL A 244 -6.13 -21.52 -7.25
N SER A 245 -5.98 -22.42 -8.22
CA SER A 245 -4.92 -23.43 -8.24
C SER A 245 -3.90 -23.24 -9.36
N ASN A 246 -4.21 -22.39 -10.34
CA ASN A 246 -3.37 -22.18 -11.52
C ASN A 246 -3.59 -20.78 -12.16
N PRO A 247 -2.67 -20.34 -13.04
CA PRO A 247 -2.77 -19.00 -13.66
C PRO A 247 -4.05 -18.76 -14.49
N ASP A 248 -4.61 -19.78 -15.14
CA ASP A 248 -5.82 -19.62 -15.94
C ASP A 248 -7.06 -19.38 -15.06
N GLU A 249 -7.12 -20.01 -13.89
CA GLU A 249 -8.15 -19.74 -12.87
C GLU A 249 -8.01 -18.34 -12.28
N ALA A 250 -6.77 -17.90 -12.02
CA ALA A 250 -6.50 -16.56 -11.54
C ALA A 250 -6.94 -15.49 -12.56
N GLU A 251 -6.71 -15.74 -13.85
CA GLU A 251 -7.13 -14.85 -14.94
C GLU A 251 -8.67 -14.74 -15.02
N LYS A 252 -9.38 -15.88 -14.91
CA LYS A 252 -10.86 -15.88 -14.88
C LYS A 252 -11.41 -15.18 -13.64
N LEU A 253 -10.79 -15.40 -12.49
CA LEU A 253 -11.19 -14.73 -11.26
C LEU A 253 -11.03 -13.21 -11.39
N ALA A 254 -9.94 -12.77 -12.01
CA ALA A 254 -9.68 -11.36 -12.24
C ALA A 254 -10.70 -10.70 -13.18
N GLU A 255 -11.09 -11.37 -14.27
CA GLU A 255 -12.20 -10.90 -15.12
C GLU A 255 -13.52 -10.81 -14.35
N SER A 256 -13.81 -11.81 -13.50
CA SER A 256 -15.04 -11.85 -12.71
C SER A 256 -15.12 -10.68 -11.72
N PHE A 257 -14.05 -10.42 -10.97
CA PHE A 257 -14.04 -9.31 -10.01
C PHE A 257 -14.15 -7.95 -10.69
N VAL A 258 -13.48 -7.74 -11.83
CA VAL A 258 -13.67 -6.50 -12.62
C VAL A 258 -15.11 -6.35 -13.07
N ALA A 259 -15.74 -7.42 -13.58
CA ALA A 259 -17.15 -7.39 -14.00
C ALA A 259 -18.13 -7.16 -12.83
N GLU A 260 -17.78 -7.62 -11.64
CA GLU A 260 -18.54 -7.44 -10.40
C GLU A 260 -18.24 -6.08 -9.70
N GLY A 261 -17.25 -5.34 -10.19
CA GLY A 261 -16.80 -4.07 -9.59
C GLY A 261 -16.11 -4.25 -8.23
N ILE A 262 -15.53 -5.43 -7.97
CA ILE A 262 -14.84 -5.78 -6.72
C ILE A 262 -13.36 -5.45 -6.89
N ASN A 263 -12.81 -4.61 -6.01
CA ASN A 263 -11.39 -4.26 -5.99
C ASN A 263 -10.74 -4.54 -4.63
N PRO A 264 -9.91 -5.59 -4.50
CA PRO A 264 -9.09 -5.87 -3.32
C PRO A 264 -7.86 -4.95 -3.24
N GLY A 265 -8.10 -3.66 -2.99
CA GLY A 265 -7.07 -2.64 -2.97
C GLY A 265 -6.15 -2.70 -1.75
N THR A 266 -6.67 -3.07 -0.57
CA THR A 266 -5.83 -3.17 0.63
C THR A 266 -4.83 -4.32 0.53
N THR A 267 -5.22 -5.44 -0.07
CA THR A 267 -4.29 -6.52 -0.40
C THR A 267 -3.21 -6.06 -1.38
N ALA A 268 -3.56 -5.22 -2.37
CA ALA A 268 -2.57 -4.64 -3.27
C ALA A 268 -1.55 -3.74 -2.55
N ASP A 269 -1.99 -2.96 -1.56
CA ASP A 269 -1.13 -2.13 -0.74
C ASP A 269 -0.06 -2.96 0.00
N ILE A 270 -0.49 -4.02 0.68
CA ILE A 270 0.41 -4.92 1.43
C ILE A 270 1.40 -5.61 0.49
N VAL A 271 0.96 -6.05 -0.69
CA VAL A 271 1.83 -6.65 -1.71
C VAL A 271 2.86 -5.64 -2.23
N CYS A 272 2.47 -4.37 -2.43
CA CYS A 272 3.40 -3.33 -2.83
C CYS A 272 4.53 -3.16 -1.79
N ALA A 273 4.14 -3.05 -0.52
CA ALA A 273 5.07 -2.92 0.58
C ALA A 273 5.97 -4.16 0.75
N ALA A 274 5.42 -5.36 0.56
CA ALA A 274 6.18 -6.61 0.59
C ALA A 274 7.19 -6.68 -0.58
N THR A 275 6.79 -6.19 -1.75
CA THR A 275 7.65 -6.12 -2.94
C THR A 275 8.84 -5.20 -2.69
N PHE A 276 8.65 -4.06 -2.02
CA PHE A 276 9.75 -3.19 -1.60
C PHE A 276 10.75 -3.90 -0.69
N ILE A 277 10.27 -4.59 0.35
CA ILE A 277 11.14 -5.34 1.27
C ILE A 277 11.90 -6.46 0.53
N ALA A 278 11.23 -7.14 -0.41
CA ALA A 278 11.88 -8.15 -1.24
C ALA A 278 12.97 -7.55 -2.14
N LEU A 279 12.77 -6.36 -2.70
CA LEU A 279 13.79 -5.63 -3.48
C LEU A 279 15.00 -5.25 -2.63
N GLU A 280 14.77 -4.69 -1.43
CA GLU A 280 15.83 -4.37 -0.46
C GLU A 280 16.64 -5.62 -0.05
N ARG A 281 15.97 -6.78 0.00
CA ARG A 281 16.59 -8.08 0.31
C ARG A 281 17.13 -8.81 -0.91
N GLY A 282 17.06 -8.20 -2.09
CA GLY A 282 17.75 -8.67 -3.29
C GLY A 282 17.00 -9.70 -4.13
N VAL A 283 15.66 -9.67 -4.16
CA VAL A 283 14.87 -10.47 -5.12
C VAL A 283 15.38 -10.22 -6.56
N PRO A 284 15.58 -11.28 -7.37
CA PRO A 284 16.14 -11.13 -8.70
C PRO A 284 15.14 -10.56 -9.72
N LEU A 285 15.63 -9.67 -10.59
CA LEU A 285 14.93 -9.17 -11.80
C LEU A 285 15.54 -9.76 -13.08
#